data_AF-A0A3A9K295-F1
#
_entry.id   AF-A0A3A9K295-F1
#
_cell.length_a   1.000
_cell.length_b   1.000
_cell.length_c   1.000
_cell.angle_alpha   90.00
_cell.angle_beta   90.00
_cell.angle_gamma   90.00
#
_symmetry.space_group_name_H-M   'P 1'
#
loop_
_entity.id
_entity.type
_entity.pdbx_description
1 polymer ?
#
loop_
_entity_poly.entity_id
_entity_poly.type
_entity_poly.pdbx_seq_one_letter_code
_entity_poly.pdbx_strand_id
1 'polypeptide(L)'
;MNKESIEKALERFALISPLLEEDLEAAERRKRRNEILSKGQISERTLRRYLQAYRQKGLNGLMPKERSDKGQTRAIPEDILKEAISLKQELPQRSVTRILQILEGEKLISPGDVARSTLTRYLANLGLTQKELKQKEPKAL
;
A
#
# COMPACT_ATOMS: atom_id res chain seq x y z
N MET A 1 -8.17 -3.02 13.28
CA MET A 1 -6.72 -3.08 13.55
C MET A 1 -6.21 -4.42 13.02
N ASN A 2 -5.33 -4.45 12.02
CA ASN A 2 -4.89 -5.69 11.36
C ASN A 2 -3.73 -6.34 12.16
N LYS A 3 -3.72 -7.68 12.27
CA LYS A 3 -2.67 -8.47 12.95
C LYS A 3 -1.27 -8.16 12.39
N GLU A 4 -1.16 -7.99 11.07
CA GLU A 4 0.08 -7.62 10.38
C GLU A 4 0.63 -6.23 10.82
N SER A 5 -0.26 -5.30 11.18
CA SER A 5 0.15 -3.96 11.63
C SER A 5 0.73 -3.97 13.03
N ILE A 6 0.21 -4.86 13.89
CA ILE A 6 0.71 -5.06 15.25
C ILE A 6 2.08 -5.74 15.19
N GLU A 7 2.21 -6.79 14.38
CA GLU A 7 3.47 -7.51 14.18
C GLU A 7 4.60 -6.57 13.74
N LYS A 8 4.36 -5.73 12.72
CA LYS A 8 5.33 -4.70 12.30
C LYS A 8 5.67 -3.68 13.40
N ALA A 9 4.72 -3.35 14.27
CA ALA A 9 4.99 -2.45 15.39
C ALA A 9 5.90 -3.12 16.44
N LEU A 10 5.69 -4.42 16.70
CA LEU A 10 6.52 -5.22 17.61
C LEU A 10 7.94 -5.41 17.07
N GLU A 11 8.11 -5.68 15.77
CA GLU A 11 9.43 -5.74 15.13
C GLU A 11 10.20 -4.42 15.29
N ARG A 12 9.53 -3.28 15.04
CA ARG A 12 10.12 -1.95 15.22
C ARG A 12 10.44 -1.67 16.68
N PHE A 13 9.60 -2.14 17.61
CA PHE A 13 9.84 -1.99 19.03
C PHE A 13 11.08 -2.77 19.46
N ALA A 14 11.19 -4.04 19.05
CA ALA A 14 12.36 -4.88 19.35
C ALA A 14 13.67 -4.22 18.87
N LEU A 15 13.63 -3.51 17.75
CA LEU A 15 14.78 -2.78 17.21
C LEU A 15 15.21 -1.59 18.08
N ILE A 16 14.26 -0.86 18.68
CA ILE A 16 14.56 0.36 19.45
C ILE A 16 14.64 0.12 20.96
N SER A 17 14.10 -0.99 21.46
CA SER A 17 14.06 -1.37 22.88
C SER A 17 15.43 -1.23 23.57
N PRO A 18 16.57 -1.65 22.98
CA PRO A 18 17.89 -1.49 23.60
C PRO A 18 18.32 -0.04 23.86
N LEU A 19 17.63 0.94 23.27
CA LEU A 19 17.91 2.38 23.44
C LEU A 19 16.89 3.09 24.34
N LEU A 20 15.88 2.36 24.84
CA LEU A 20 14.79 2.86 25.68
C LEU A 20 15.00 2.59 27.18
N GLU A 21 16.01 1.80 27.56
CA GLU A 21 16.36 1.56 28.96
C GLU A 21 16.57 2.88 29.72
N GLU A 22 15.91 2.98 30.87
CA GLU A 22 16.12 4.05 31.85
C GLU A 22 17.56 3.98 32.37
N ASP A 23 18.16 5.13 32.68
CA ASP A 23 19.54 5.26 33.17
C ASP A 23 20.66 4.75 32.23
N LEU A 24 20.36 4.56 30.95
CA LEU A 24 21.37 4.18 29.96
C LEU A 24 22.41 5.31 29.79
N GLU A 25 23.66 5.00 30.15
CA GLU A 25 24.79 5.92 30.00
C GLU A 25 24.99 6.37 28.56
N ALA A 26 25.54 7.58 28.39
CA ALA A 26 25.73 8.16 27.06
C ALA A 26 26.68 7.33 26.16
N ALA A 27 27.73 6.72 26.73
CA ALA A 27 28.67 5.88 25.98
C ALA A 27 28.00 4.59 25.49
N GLU A 28 27.31 3.90 26.37
CA GLU A 28 26.60 2.65 26.05
C GLU A 28 25.47 2.89 25.03
N ARG A 29 24.72 3.98 25.18
CA ARG A 29 23.71 4.39 24.19
C ARG A 29 24.31 4.60 22.80
N ARG A 30 25.51 5.22 22.70
CA ARG A 30 26.20 5.40 21.41
C ARG A 30 26.65 4.05 20.83
N LYS A 31 27.19 3.17 21.66
CA LYS A 31 27.63 1.82 21.25
C LYS A 31 26.47 1.02 20.67
N ARG A 32 25.39 0.83 21.42
CA ARG A 32 24.19 0.11 20.97
C ARG A 32 23.57 0.71 19.71
N ARG A 33 23.56 2.04 19.60
CA ARG A 33 23.09 2.73 18.38
C ARG A 33 23.95 2.35 17.18
N ASN A 34 25.27 2.36 17.33
CA ASN A 34 26.19 2.01 16.24
C ASN A 34 26.05 0.53 15.84
N GLU A 35 25.83 -0.37 16.80
CA GLU A 35 25.54 -1.79 16.55
C GLU A 35 24.23 -2.02 15.78
N ILE A 36 23.18 -1.23 16.06
CA ILE A 36 21.93 -1.29 15.30
C ILE A 36 22.16 -0.84 13.86
N LEU A 37 22.93 0.23 13.66
CA LEU A 37 23.18 0.80 12.33
C LEU A 37 24.15 -0.06 11.49
N SER A 38 25.12 -0.71 12.11
CA SER A 38 26.09 -1.57 11.41
C SER A 38 25.44 -2.81 10.80
N LYS A 39 24.30 -3.27 11.35
CA LYS A 39 23.48 -4.36 10.78
C LYS A 39 22.83 -3.99 9.43
N GLY A 40 22.79 -2.71 9.06
CA GLY A 40 22.28 -2.25 7.77
C GLY A 40 20.76 -2.42 7.56
N GLN A 41 20.01 -2.84 8.58
CA GLN A 41 18.57 -3.08 8.48
C GLN A 41 17.77 -1.77 8.35
N ILE A 42 18.27 -0.67 8.92
CA ILE A 42 17.65 0.65 8.86
C ILE A 42 18.70 1.77 8.84
N SER A 43 18.31 2.94 8.32
CA SER A 43 19.12 4.15 8.40
C SER A 43 19.01 4.86 9.76
N GLU A 44 19.98 5.70 10.09
CA GLU A 44 19.95 6.52 11.32
C GLU A 44 18.69 7.38 11.39
N ARG A 45 18.28 7.97 10.26
CA ARG A 45 17.03 8.74 10.15
C ARG A 45 15.81 7.91 10.57
N THR A 46 15.77 6.64 10.16
CA THR A 46 14.67 5.73 10.50
C THR A 46 14.68 5.37 11.98
N LEU A 47 15.86 5.10 12.55
CA LEU A 47 16.04 4.80 13.98
C LEU A 47 15.54 5.97 14.84
N ARG A 48 15.97 7.19 14.52
CA ARG A 48 15.55 8.41 15.20
C ARG A 48 14.04 8.62 15.13
N ARG A 49 13.45 8.40 13.94
CA ARG A 49 12.00 8.51 13.72
C ARG A 49 11.23 7.52 14.60
N TYR A 50 11.66 6.27 14.69
CA TYR A 50 11.00 5.27 15.54
C TYR A 50 11.09 5.61 17.02
N LEU A 51 12.27 5.99 17.51
CA LEU A 51 12.43 6.44 18.89
C LEU A 51 11.52 7.62 19.25
N GLN A 52 11.45 8.63 18.38
CA GLN A 52 10.56 9.77 18.58
C GLN A 52 9.08 9.36 18.57
N ALA A 53 8.67 8.54 17.59
CA ALA A 53 7.28 8.11 17.48
C ALA A 53 6.84 7.28 18.69
N TYR A 54 7.71 6.40 19.19
CA TYR A 54 7.45 5.61 20.40
C TYR A 54 7.34 6.49 21.64
N ARG A 55 8.27 7.44 21.84
CA ARG A 55 8.20 8.36 22.99
C ARG A 55 6.93 9.22 23.01
N GLN A 56 6.37 9.55 21.84
CA GLN A 56 5.17 10.38 21.73
C GLN A 56 3.87 9.58 21.82
N LYS A 57 3.84 8.35 21.32
CA LYS A 57 2.59 7.60 21.08
C LYS A 57 2.65 6.13 21.52
N GLY A 58 3.72 5.72 22.21
CA GLY A 58 3.98 4.33 22.56
C GLY A 58 4.03 3.42 21.33
N LEU A 59 3.56 2.18 21.50
CA LEU A 59 3.52 1.18 20.42
C LEU A 59 2.69 1.64 19.20
N ASN A 60 1.64 2.43 19.43
CA ASN A 60 0.82 2.99 18.35
C ASN A 60 1.63 3.89 17.40
N GLY A 61 2.66 4.58 17.91
CA GLY A 61 3.57 5.39 17.09
C GLY A 61 4.44 4.57 16.13
N LEU A 62 4.66 3.30 16.46
CA LEU A 62 5.42 2.36 15.65
C LEU A 62 4.56 1.59 14.65
N MET A 63 3.24 1.72 14.70
CA MET A 63 2.39 1.08 13.71
C MET A 63 2.72 1.61 12.30
N PRO A 64 2.67 0.76 11.26
CA PRO A 64 2.75 1.25 9.89
C PRO A 64 1.60 2.24 9.67
N LYS A 65 1.94 3.47 9.28
CA LYS A 65 0.93 4.42 8.83
C LYS A 65 0.30 3.85 7.57
N GLU A 66 -1.01 3.67 7.60
CA GLU A 66 -1.76 3.59 6.36
C GLU A 66 -1.58 4.93 5.64
N ARG A 67 -1.12 4.84 4.39
CA ARG A 67 -1.04 5.98 3.49
C ARG A 67 -2.45 6.54 3.30
N SER A 68 -2.69 7.80 3.63
CA SER A 68 -3.99 8.47 3.37
C SER A 68 -4.33 8.47 1.88
N ASP A 69 -3.32 8.38 1.02
CA ASP A 69 -3.43 8.29 -0.43
C ASP A 69 -3.53 6.85 -0.97
N LYS A 70 -3.75 5.84 -0.11
CA LYS A 70 -4.05 4.47 -0.56
C LYS A 70 -5.43 4.46 -1.24
N GLY A 71 -5.44 4.81 -2.52
CA GLY A 71 -6.63 4.94 -3.36
C GLY A 71 -6.98 6.37 -3.80
N GLN A 72 -6.37 7.42 -3.21
CA GLN A 72 -6.74 8.82 -3.48
C GLN A 72 -5.87 9.54 -4.54
N THR A 73 -5.33 8.84 -5.54
CA THR A 73 -5.08 9.53 -6.81
C THR A 73 -6.42 9.69 -7.49
N ARG A 74 -7.04 10.88 -7.34
CA ARG A 74 -8.30 11.34 -7.98
C ARG A 74 -9.22 10.17 -8.30
N ALA A 75 -10.04 9.77 -7.33
CA ALA A 75 -10.98 8.66 -7.48
C ALA A 75 -11.64 8.76 -8.86
N ILE A 76 -11.42 7.73 -9.70
CA ILE A 76 -12.16 7.58 -10.94
C ILE A 76 -13.64 7.75 -10.54
N PRO A 77 -14.40 8.67 -11.16
CA PRO A 77 -15.79 8.87 -10.79
C PRO A 77 -16.52 7.53 -10.79
N GLU A 78 -17.39 7.30 -9.81
CA GLU A 78 -17.94 5.98 -9.54
C GLU A 78 -18.66 5.40 -10.78
N ASP A 79 -19.33 6.26 -11.55
CA ASP A 79 -20.04 5.89 -12.77
C ASP A 79 -19.08 5.39 -13.86
N ILE A 80 -17.92 6.05 -14.01
CA ILE A 80 -16.85 5.62 -14.93
C ILE A 80 -16.27 4.27 -14.51
N LEU A 81 -16.12 4.06 -13.20
CA LEU A 81 -15.63 2.80 -12.68
C LEU A 81 -16.63 1.66 -12.92
N LYS A 82 -17.92 1.91 -12.71
CA LYS A 82 -19.00 0.94 -13.01
C LYS A 82 -18.99 0.55 -14.48
N GLU A 83 -18.88 1.53 -15.37
CA GLU A 83 -18.80 1.27 -16.81
C GLU A 83 -17.57 0.44 -17.18
N ALA A 84 -16.40 0.81 -16.64
CA ALA A 84 -15.17 0.05 -16.86
C ALA A 84 -15.24 -1.41 -16.35
N ILE A 85 -15.95 -1.63 -15.24
CA ILE A 85 -16.21 -2.97 -14.69
C ILE A 85 -17.13 -3.75 -15.62
N SER A 86 -18.23 -3.15 -16.07
CA SER A 86 -19.18 -3.76 -17.02
C SER A 86 -18.44 -4.22 -18.29
N LEU A 87 -17.69 -3.30 -18.91
CA LEU A 87 -16.86 -3.60 -20.08
C LEU A 87 -15.85 -4.72 -19.82
N LYS A 88 -15.29 -4.83 -18.60
CA LYS A 88 -14.34 -5.91 -18.28
C LYS A 88 -15.03 -7.27 -18.07
N GLN A 89 -16.23 -7.27 -17.52
CA GLN A 89 -17.02 -8.48 -17.26
C GLN A 89 -17.63 -9.06 -18.54
N GLU A 90 -18.13 -8.20 -19.44
CA GLU A 90 -18.64 -8.62 -20.76
C GLU A 90 -17.61 -9.38 -21.58
N LEU A 91 -16.36 -8.90 -21.56
CA LEU A 91 -15.27 -9.52 -22.28
C LEU A 91 -14.01 -9.52 -21.41
N PRO A 92 -13.74 -10.58 -20.64
CA PRO A 92 -12.57 -10.68 -19.78
C PRO A 92 -11.24 -10.53 -20.53
N GLN A 93 -11.23 -10.81 -21.84
CA GLN A 93 -10.08 -10.64 -22.73
C GLN A 93 -9.78 -9.17 -23.08
N ARG A 94 -10.74 -8.26 -22.86
CA ARG A 94 -10.61 -6.83 -23.15
C ARG A 94 -9.47 -6.24 -22.31
N SER A 95 -8.52 -5.58 -22.97
CA SER A 95 -7.38 -4.94 -22.30
C SER A 95 -7.83 -3.64 -21.62
N VAL A 96 -7.10 -3.23 -20.58
CA VAL A 96 -7.36 -1.95 -19.89
C VAL A 96 -7.23 -0.76 -20.86
N THR A 97 -6.27 -0.83 -21.80
CA THR A 97 -6.12 0.18 -22.86
C THR A 97 -7.38 0.26 -23.72
N ARG A 98 -7.98 -0.88 -24.08
CA ARG A 98 -9.21 -0.90 -24.89
C ARG A 98 -10.40 -0.34 -24.11
N ILE A 99 -10.50 -0.63 -22.81
CA ILE A 99 -11.55 -0.06 -21.95
C ILE A 99 -11.44 1.47 -21.95
N LEU A 100 -10.24 2.02 -21.74
CA LEU A 100 -10.02 3.47 -21.78
C LEU A 100 -10.41 4.08 -23.13
N GLN A 101 -10.03 3.45 -24.25
CA GLN A 101 -10.42 3.93 -25.58
C GLN A 101 -11.93 3.96 -25.80
N ILE A 102 -12.68 3.00 -25.23
CA ILE A 102 -14.14 2.98 -25.32
C ILE A 102 -14.71 4.15 -24.51
N LEU A 103 -14.28 4.31 -23.26
CA LEU A 103 -14.74 5.40 -22.38
C LEU A 103 -14.41 6.79 -22.97
N GLU A 104 -13.25 6.94 -23.61
CA GLU A 104 -12.86 8.16 -24.34
C GLU A 104 -13.74 8.39 -25.59
N GLY A 105 -14.03 7.32 -26.34
CA GLY A 105 -14.89 7.38 -27.53
C GLY A 105 -16.35 7.73 -27.20
N GLU A 106 -16.85 7.27 -26.05
CA GLU A 106 -18.17 7.58 -25.51
C GLU A 106 -18.23 8.96 -24.82
N LYS A 107 -17.11 9.68 -24.77
CA LYS A 107 -16.96 10.99 -24.11
C LYS A 107 -17.30 10.97 -22.61
N LEU A 108 -17.17 9.80 -21.98
CA LEU A 108 -17.32 9.63 -20.54
C LEU A 108 -16.07 10.13 -19.78
N ILE A 109 -14.90 10.07 -20.44
CA ILE A 109 -13.65 10.65 -19.96
C ILE A 109 -12.90 11.36 -21.10
N SER A 110 -12.04 12.32 -20.77
CA SER A 110 -11.10 12.91 -21.72
C SER A 110 -9.84 12.06 -21.84
N PRO A 111 -9.13 12.11 -22.98
CA PRO A 111 -7.86 11.42 -23.15
C PRO A 111 -6.86 11.77 -22.04
N GLY A 112 -6.41 10.75 -21.32
CA GLY A 112 -5.47 10.90 -20.21
C GLY A 112 -6.08 11.27 -18.85
N ASP A 113 -7.41 11.45 -18.75
CA ASP A 113 -8.08 11.70 -17.47
C ASP A 113 -7.89 10.54 -16.48
N VAL A 114 -7.88 9.31 -16.99
CA VAL A 114 -7.63 8.10 -16.21
C VAL A 114 -6.38 7.40 -16.72
N ALA A 115 -5.33 7.38 -15.88
CA ALA A 115 -4.13 6.63 -16.20
C ALA A 115 -4.42 5.12 -16.24
N ARG A 116 -3.86 4.43 -17.24
CA ARG A 116 -3.95 2.96 -17.38
C ARG A 116 -3.55 2.21 -16.11
N SER A 117 -2.48 2.66 -15.44
CA SER A 117 -2.00 2.04 -14.19
C SER A 117 -3.02 2.15 -13.06
N THR A 118 -3.78 3.26 -12.99
CA THR A 118 -4.85 3.47 -12.01
C THR A 118 -5.99 2.50 -12.24
N LEU A 119 -6.52 2.41 -13.47
CA LEU A 119 -7.62 1.49 -13.79
C LEU A 119 -7.20 0.02 -13.63
N THR A 120 -5.97 -0.32 -14.05
CA THR A 120 -5.40 -1.67 -13.84
C THR A 120 -5.39 -2.06 -12.37
N ARG A 121 -4.89 -1.17 -11.51
CA ARG A 121 -4.81 -1.39 -10.06
C ARG A 121 -6.20 -1.54 -9.45
N TYR A 122 -7.17 -0.73 -9.89
CA TYR A 122 -8.55 -0.80 -9.43
C TYR A 122 -9.18 -2.16 -9.76
N LEU A 123 -9.12 -2.59 -11.02
CA LEU A 123 -9.68 -3.88 -11.44
C LEU A 123 -9.00 -5.05 -10.73
N ALA A 124 -7.69 -5.00 -10.51
CA ALA A 124 -6.98 -6.03 -9.75
C ALA A 124 -7.42 -6.09 -8.28
N ASN A 125 -7.62 -4.94 -7.62
CA ASN A 125 -8.12 -4.90 -6.24
C ASN A 125 -9.55 -5.45 -6.10
N LEU A 126 -10.34 -5.38 -7.17
CA LEU A 126 -11.69 -5.95 -7.23
C LEU A 126 -11.72 -7.43 -7.65
N GLY A 127 -10.56 -8.05 -7.90
CA GLY A 127 -10.49 -9.43 -8.39
C GLY A 127 -11.06 -9.60 -9.80
N LEU A 128 -10.95 -8.55 -10.63
CA LEU A 128 -11.43 -8.50 -12.01
C LEU A 128 -10.28 -8.59 -13.02
N THR A 129 -9.26 -9.40 -12.71
CA THR A 129 -8.25 -9.75 -13.71
C THR A 129 -8.79 -10.82 -14.66
N GLN A 130 -8.21 -10.89 -15.85
CA GLN A 130 -8.54 -11.93 -16.84
C GLN A 130 -8.43 -13.34 -16.25
N LYS A 131 -7.42 -13.58 -15.39
CA LYS A 131 -7.20 -14.88 -14.74
C LYS A 131 -8.34 -15.22 -13.78
N GLU A 132 -8.76 -14.26 -12.97
CA GLU A 132 -9.81 -14.45 -11.97
C GLU A 132 -11.20 -14.60 -12.62
N LEU A 133 -11.46 -13.85 -13.70
CA LEU A 133 -12.71 -13.96 -14.46
C LEU A 133 -12.82 -15.28 -15.22
N LYS A 134 -11.73 -15.77 -15.82
CA LYS A 134 -11.69 -17.11 -16.46
C LYS A 134 -11.92 -18.26 -15.48
N GLN A 135 -11.58 -18.08 -14.20
CA GLN A 135 -11.84 -19.09 -13.17
C GLN A 135 -13.32 -19.09 -12.72
N LYS A 136 -14.05 -18.01 -12.98
CA LYS A 136 -15.47 -17.86 -12.63
C LYS A 136 -16.42 -18.27 -13.76
N GLU A 137 -15.95 -18.34 -15.01
CA GLU A 137 -16.75 -18.88 -16.11
C GLU A 137 -16.89 -20.41 -15.94
N PRO A 138 -18.11 -20.96 -15.85
CA PRO A 138 -18.27 -22.41 -15.95
C PRO A 138 -17.73 -22.85 -17.31
N LYS A 139 -16.89 -23.89 -17.33
CA LYS A 139 -16.50 -24.54 -18.58
C LYS A 139 -17.78 -24.98 -19.28
N ALA A 140 -18.20 -24.23 -20.30
CA ALA A 140 -19.22 -24.69 -21.23
C ALA A 140 -18.64 -25.93 -21.92
N LEU A 141 -19.21 -27.09 -21.56
CA LEU A 141 -19.02 -28.38 -22.23
C LEU A 141 -19.96 -28.44 -23.43
#